data_AF-A0A662SD51-F1
#
_entry.id   AF-A0A662SD51-F1
#
_cell.length_a   1.000
_cell.length_b   1.000
_cell.length_c   1.000
_cell.angle_alpha   90.00
_cell.angle_beta   90.00
_cell.angle_gamma   90.00
#
_symmetry.space_group_name_H-M   'P 1'
#
loop_
_entity.id
_entity.type
_entity.pdbx_description
1 polymer ?
#
loop_
_entity_poly.entity_id
_entity_poly.type
_entity_poly.pdbx_seq_one_letter_code
_entity_poly.pdbx_strand_id
1 'polypeptide(L)' 'MSYRLTEAQKNWMEGYIEGLARFIAKSPHESPEEFRKEREMVKRLLEEKRELPEFAERWRKRLLEALSV' A
#
# COMPACT_ATOMS: atom_id res chain seq x y z
N MET A 1 12.34 -15.85 6.09
CA MET A 1 13.12 -15.21 5.02
C MET A 1 12.99 -13.70 5.18
N SER A 2 14.11 -12.96 5.23
CA SER A 2 14.08 -11.50 5.18
C SER A 2 13.88 -11.09 3.73
N TYR A 3 12.65 -10.69 3.36
CA TYR A 3 12.36 -10.23 2.01
C TYR A 3 13.05 -8.89 1.78
N ARG A 4 14.16 -8.88 1.06
CA ARG A 4 14.80 -7.63 0.63
C ARG A 4 14.03 -7.11 -0.59
N LEU A 5 13.04 -6.25 -0.35
CA LEU A 5 12.23 -5.63 -1.41
C LEU A 5 13.11 -4.80 -2.35
N THR A 6 12.86 -4.92 -3.65
CA THR A 6 13.41 -4.01 -4.66
C THR A 6 12.76 -2.62 -4.53
N GLU A 7 13.41 -1.56 -5.04
CA GLU A 7 12.83 -0.20 -5.03
C GLU A 7 11.46 -0.14 -5.74
N ALA A 8 11.28 -0.88 -6.83
CA ALA A 8 9.99 -0.96 -7.51
C ALA A 8 8.89 -1.55 -6.62
N GLN A 9 9.21 -2.58 -5.83
CA GLN A 9 8.26 -3.19 -4.90
C GLN A 9 7.94 -2.29 -3.71
N LYS A 10 8.92 -1.55 -3.21
CA LYS A 10 8.70 -0.53 -2.17
C LYS A 10 7.76 0.57 -2.68
N ASN A 11 8.07 1.13 -3.84
CA ASN A 11 7.25 2.17 -4.46
C ASN A 11 5.82 1.70 -4.72
N TRP A 12 5.66 0.45 -5.21
CA TRP A 12 4.34 -0.14 -5.38
C TRP A 12 3.60 -0.28 -4.05
N MET A 13 4.28 -0.79 -3.01
CA MET A 13 3.70 -1.00 -1.69
C MET A 13 3.29 0.31 -1.04
N GLU A 14 4.12 1.34 -1.11
CA GLU A 14 3.80 2.69 -0.62
C GLU A 14 2.57 3.28 -1.32
N GLY A 15 2.51 3.17 -2.66
CA GLY A 15 1.35 3.62 -3.43
C GLY A 15 0.08 2.84 -3.11
N TYR A 16 0.20 1.52 -2.92
CA TYR A 16 -0.92 0.65 -2.53
C TYR A 16 -1.48 1.03 -1.16
N ILE A 17 -0.60 1.23 -0.17
CA ILE A 17 -0.99 1.66 1.18
C ILE A 17 -1.65 3.04 1.14
N GLU A 18 -1.05 4.01 0.45
CA GLU A 18 -1.60 5.37 0.35
C GLU A 18 -2.99 5.36 -0.31
N GLY A 19 -3.19 4.54 -1.35
CA GLY A 19 -4.48 4.38 -2.01
C GLY A 19 -5.55 3.83 -1.07
N LEU A 20 -5.23 2.76 -0.32
CA LEU A 20 -6.13 2.17 0.66
C LEU A 20 -6.43 3.14 1.81
N ALA A 21 -5.41 3.81 2.34
CA ALA A 21 -5.56 4.77 3.43
C ALA A 21 -6.49 5.92 3.04
N ARG A 22 -6.34 6.46 1.83
CA ARG A 22 -7.25 7.47 1.29
C ARG A 22 -8.66 6.95 1.10
N PHE A 23 -8.81 5.75 0.56
CA PHE A 23 -10.12 5.17 0.30
C PHE A 23 -10.90 4.93 1.60
N ILE A 24 -10.22 4.42 2.63
CA ILE A 24 -10.81 4.12 3.94
C ILE A 24 -11.13 5.39 4.73
N ALA A 25 -10.20 6.35 4.76
CA ALA A 25 -10.40 7.60 5.50
C ALA A 25 -11.46 8.51 4.87
N LYS A 26 -11.72 8.38 3.56
CA LYS A 26 -12.63 9.28 2.86
C LYS A 26 -14.07 9.15 3.37
N SER A 27 -14.59 10.24 3.92
CA SER A 27 -15.97 10.36 4.40
C SER A 27 -16.68 11.58 3.78
N PRO A 28 -18.00 11.51 3.48
CA PRO A 28 -18.73 12.61 2.84
C PRO A 28 -18.84 13.90 3.69
N HIS A 29 -18.56 13.84 4.99
CA HIS A 29 -18.75 14.96 5.92
C HIS A 29 -17.54 15.26 6.82
N GLU A 30 -16.34 14.76 6.47
CA GLU A 30 -15.15 15.00 7.29
C GLU A 30 -14.50 16.37 7.04
N SER A 31 -13.89 16.92 8.09
CA SER A 31 -12.98 18.06 7.95
C SER A 31 -11.63 17.63 7.34
N PRO A 32 -10.87 18.55 6.73
CA PRO A 32 -9.52 18.25 6.23
C PRO A 32 -8.53 17.79 7.31
N GLU A 33 -8.81 18.04 8.59
CA GLU A 33 -7.97 17.60 9.71
C GLU A 33 -8.31 16.17 10.14
N GLU A 34 -9.59 15.84 10.22
CA GLU A 34 -10.06 14.47 10.48
C GLU A 34 -9.57 13.51 9.39
N PHE A 35 -9.74 13.88 8.12
CA PHE A 35 -9.20 13.11 6.99
C PHE A 35 -7.71 12.81 7.15
N ARG A 36 -6.92 13.84 7.50
CA ARG A 36 -5.47 13.69 7.67
C ARG A 36 -5.13 12.75 8.81
N LYS A 37 -5.81 12.87 9.96
CA LYS A 37 -5.58 12.00 11.12
C LYS A 37 -5.96 10.55 10.81
N GLU A 38 -7.12 10.33 10.21
CA GLU A 38 -7.61 9.00 9.86
C GLU A 38 -6.74 8.34 8.79
N ARG A 39 -6.36 9.07 7.73
CA ARG A 39 -5.45 8.57 6.70
C ARG A 39 -4.12 8.13 7.30
N GLU A 40 -3.50 8.95 8.15
CA GLU A 40 -2.22 8.59 8.79
C GLU A 40 -2.35 7.39 9.73
N MET A 41 -3.46 7.30 10.47
CA MET A 41 -3.74 6.14 11.32
C MET A 41 -3.86 4.86 10.48
N VAL A 42 -4.67 4.89 9.41
CA VAL A 42 -4.87 3.73 8.53
C VAL A 42 -3.57 3.33 7.84
N LYS A 43 -2.77 4.31 7.38
CA LYS A 43 -1.46 4.07 6.78
C LYS A 43 -0.54 3.27 7.72
N ARG A 44 -0.41 3.69 8.98
CA ARG A 44 0.40 2.98 9.99
C ARG A 44 -0.11 1.55 10.24
N LEU A 45 -1.42 1.38 10.36
CA LEU A 45 -2.03 0.05 10.57
C LEU A 45 -1.79 -0.89 9.38
N LEU A 46 -1.74 -0.35 8.17
CA LEU A 46 -1.42 -1.12 6.97
C LEU A 46 0.07 -1.47 6.94
N GLU A 47 0.98 -0.52 7.20
CA GLU A 47 2.44 -0.75 7.20
C GLU A 47 2.89 -1.88 8.15
N GLU A 48 2.17 -2.11 9.25
CA GLU A 48 2.43 -3.19 10.20
C GLU A 48 2.04 -4.60 9.67
N LYS A 49 1.31 -4.68 8.55
CA LYS A 49 0.84 -5.96 8.00
C LYS A 49 2.00 -6.72 7.35
N ARG A 50 2.35 -7.86 7.95
CA ARG A 50 3.40 -8.79 7.48
C ARG A 50 3.18 -9.31 6.06
N GLU A 51 1.96 -9.28 5.55
CA GLU A 51 1.59 -9.81 4.23
C GLU A 51 1.91 -8.84 3.07
N LEU A 52 2.12 -7.54 3.35
CA LEU A 52 2.35 -6.53 2.31
C LEU A 52 3.59 -6.82 1.43
N PRO A 53 4.75 -7.23 1.98
CA PRO A 53 5.89 -7.67 1.18
C PRO A 53 5.53 -8.81 0.21
N GLU A 54 4.69 -9.77 0.64
CA GLU A 54 4.25 -10.88 -0.21
C GLU A 54 3.35 -10.38 -1.34
N PHE A 55 2.53 -9.36 -1.08
CA PHE A 55 1.67 -8.76 -2.10
C PHE A 55 2.52 -8.06 -3.16
N ALA A 56 3.57 -7.34 -2.75
CA ALA A 56 4.51 -6.69 -3.65
C ALA A 56 5.30 -7.70 -4.50
N GLU A 57 5.68 -8.85 -3.94
CA GLU A 57 6.30 -9.95 -4.70
C GLU A 57 5.33 -10.55 -5.71
N ARG A 58 4.09 -10.84 -5.32
CA ARG A 58 3.07 -11.36 -6.24
C ARG A 58 2.75 -10.38 -7.37
N TRP A 59 2.65 -9.10 -7.07
CA TRP A 59 2.47 -8.06 -8.08
C TRP A 59 3.62 -8.06 -9.10
N ARG A 60 4.87 -8.07 -8.63
CA ARG A 60 6.05 -8.10 -9.50
C ARG A 60 6.04 -9.33 -10.40
N LYS A 61 5.77 -10.52 -9.85
CA LYS A 61 5.70 -11.77 -10.61
C LYS A 61 4.66 -11.69 -11.74
N ARG A 62 3.44 -11.24 -11.42
CA ARG A 62 2.36 -11.07 -12.41
C ARG A 62 2.70 -10.07 -13.50
N LEU A 63 3.36 -8.97 -13.14
CA LEU A 63 3.81 -7.97 -14.12
C LEU A 63 4.82 -8.57 -15.11
N LEU A 64 5.81 -9.32 -14.61
CA LEU A 64 6.79 -9.98 -15.47
C LEU A 64 6.15 -11.02 -16.37
N GLU A 65 5.18 -11.80 -15.86
CA GLU A 65 4.42 -12.75 -16.66
C GLU A 65 3.66 -12.05 -17.79
N ALA A 66 3.00 -10.93 -17.50
CA ALA A 66 2.24 -10.15 -18.49
C ALA A 66 3.13 -9.48 -19.56
N LEU A 67 4.37 -9.13 -19.21
CA LEU A 67 5.34 -8.53 -20.15
C LEU A 67 6.13 -9.57 -20.95
N SER A 68 6.13 -10.84 -20.51
CA SER A 68 6.78 -11.96 -21.20
C SER A 68 5.87 -12.59 -22.27
N VAL A 69 4.72 -11.97 -22.55
CA VAL A 69 3.79 -12.33 -23.63
C VAL A 69 4.31 -11.80 -24.96
#